data_AF-A0A4T0Q0F4-F1
#
_entry.id   AF-A0A4T0Q0F4-F1
#
_cell.length_a   1.000
_cell.length_b   1.000
_cell.length_c   1.000
_cell.angle_alpha   90.00
_cell.angle_beta   90.00
_cell.angle_gamma   90.00
#
_symmetry.space_group_name_H-M   'P 1'
#
loop_
_entity.id
_entity.type
_entity.pdbx_description
1 polymer ?
#
loop_
_entity_poly.entity_id
_entity_poly.type
_entity_poly.pdbx_seq_one_letter_code
_entity_poly.pdbx_strand_id
1 'polypeptide(L)'
;MSFLEVYLIEFRMVKEDELPSDKAYVFGYHPHGIIGMDLLQSMGICSVTKRSCERILRKGPGNAITIVVGGAAESLNAHPGTSDLILKKRLGFIKIAIREGANLVPVFSFVGGIVLIYPPLNSAVKGENDIYQQLATEDGSTIHKLQKTFQKIFGFTLPLFHGRDNLGLMPYRHPIVSVVGKAIEVEQTSNPSQEMLEDVQSRYIDELMRIWDKYKDIYAANRTLNVFVTSPDTHSERRFLRNITLSELRARLEPIVGIPSQNQTLTLDGVLLMNMNLSLVDAGVRELSTLTVGDITDEKNERGGQYTDVSQVEKYDMTDEEYKNRSDTVLAYKKANEIGRFSKAAAEAEKEPLPEHIKYNDDDFSLIGSLARIGQQPLKAAISARQYSQKPAPAEKASSLIDSLPGNSVVSKTGSVVLGTGLTAAAISQELYVVNEESILAIGSLILFAYIAKIAREPYNSWASSQIEKMKNVLNASRTQHTEAVQSRINNVGELKDVVNLTKSLFALSKETAQTESKVYELTQQNAVNAEVKSVLDSWVRFEAQERESEQAQLTQTVINNINKQISDEKFQKDTLTQAVAEIEQLVKDKKI
;
A
#
# COMPACT_ATOMS: atom_id res chain seq x y z
N MET A 1 -14.14 -22.01 -32.78
CA MET A 1 -13.19 -20.94 -32.40
C MET A 1 -11.82 -21.54 -32.42
N SER A 2 -10.95 -21.02 -33.28
CA SER A 2 -9.61 -21.57 -33.45
C SER A 2 -8.77 -21.31 -32.19
N PHE A 3 -7.79 -22.18 -31.90
CA PHE A 3 -6.84 -22.02 -30.80
C PHE A 3 -6.16 -20.64 -30.81
N LEU A 4 -6.14 -19.94 -31.95
CA LEU A 4 -5.59 -18.59 -32.10
C LEU A 4 -6.50 -17.47 -31.57
N GLU A 5 -7.83 -17.60 -31.65
CA GLU A 5 -8.77 -16.56 -31.17
C GLU A 5 -8.75 -16.42 -29.63
N VAL A 6 -8.30 -17.45 -28.91
CA VAL A 6 -8.19 -17.40 -27.45
C VAL A 6 -6.91 -16.65 -27.01
N TYR A 7 -5.88 -16.58 -27.86
CA TYR A 7 -4.54 -16.08 -27.53
C TYR A 7 -4.17 -14.72 -28.09
N LEU A 8 -4.88 -14.20 -29.10
CA LEU A 8 -4.43 -13.01 -29.81
C LEU A 8 -4.54 -11.74 -28.97
N ILE A 9 -3.38 -11.30 -28.48
CA ILE A 9 -3.08 -9.89 -28.21
C ILE A 9 -3.18 -9.16 -29.55
N GLU A 10 -3.92 -8.06 -29.59
CA GLU A 10 -4.01 -7.23 -30.80
C GLU A 10 -2.67 -6.54 -31.04
N PHE A 11 -2.00 -6.89 -32.13
CA PHE A 11 -0.69 -6.34 -32.50
C PHE A 11 -0.85 -5.40 -33.69
N ARG A 12 -0.52 -4.12 -33.50
CA ARG A 12 -0.58 -3.11 -34.55
C ARG A 12 0.83 -2.62 -34.87
N MET A 13 1.20 -2.64 -36.15
CA MET A 13 2.48 -2.12 -36.61
C MET A 13 2.28 -0.79 -37.32
N VAL A 14 3.09 0.22 -36.95
CA VAL A 14 3.13 1.53 -37.60
C VAL A 14 4.49 1.67 -38.28
N LYS A 15 4.51 1.74 -39.61
CA LYS A 15 5.73 1.91 -40.41
C LYS A 15 5.87 3.39 -40.79
N GLU A 16 6.95 4.05 -40.36
CA GLU A 16 7.16 5.47 -40.69
C GLU A 16 7.85 5.72 -42.02
N ASP A 17 8.61 4.75 -42.52
CA ASP A 17 9.40 4.91 -43.74
C ASP A 17 9.41 3.64 -44.57
N GLU A 18 9.44 3.77 -45.89
CA GLU A 18 9.55 2.63 -46.79
C GLU A 18 10.98 2.12 -46.80
N LEU A 19 11.17 0.92 -46.24
CA LEU A 19 12.44 0.20 -46.30
C LEU A 19 12.56 -0.52 -47.65
N PRO A 20 13.42 -0.07 -48.58
CA PRO A 20 13.59 -0.74 -49.87
C PRO A 20 14.24 -2.12 -49.72
N SER A 21 13.88 -3.06 -50.61
CA SER A 21 14.30 -4.46 -50.51
C SER A 21 15.75 -4.73 -50.95
N ASP A 22 16.45 -3.71 -51.44
CA ASP A 22 17.81 -3.77 -51.97
C ASP A 22 18.89 -3.73 -50.87
N LYS A 23 18.52 -3.43 -49.62
CA LYS A 23 19.43 -3.35 -48.48
C LYS A 23 19.15 -4.44 -47.45
N ALA A 24 20.17 -4.76 -46.64
CA ALA A 24 20.04 -5.61 -45.47
C ALA A 24 19.74 -4.73 -44.23
N TYR A 25 18.92 -5.24 -43.31
CA TYR A 25 18.49 -4.49 -42.13
C TYR A 25 18.72 -5.23 -40.82
N VAL A 26 19.11 -4.47 -39.80
CA VAL A 26 19.13 -4.91 -38.40
C VAL A 26 18.06 -4.12 -37.64
N PHE A 27 16.97 -4.77 -37.28
CA PHE A 27 15.93 -4.18 -36.44
C PHE A 27 16.33 -4.31 -34.98
N GLY A 28 16.59 -3.18 -34.32
CA GLY A 28 16.76 -3.12 -32.88
C GLY A 28 15.40 -3.01 -32.21
N TYR A 29 14.89 -4.14 -31.71
CA TYR A 29 13.57 -4.24 -31.11
C TYR A 29 13.62 -4.02 -29.60
N HIS A 30 12.82 -3.07 -29.12
CA HIS A 30 12.67 -2.73 -27.71
C HIS A 30 11.24 -3.02 -27.23
N PRO A 31 10.96 -4.25 -26.75
CA PRO A 31 9.67 -4.56 -26.18
C PRO A 31 9.56 -3.95 -24.78
N HIS A 32 8.65 -2.99 -24.58
CA HIS A 32 8.22 -2.60 -23.23
C HIS A 32 7.21 -3.60 -22.66
N GLY A 33 7.68 -4.82 -22.41
CA GLY A 33 6.87 -5.92 -21.88
C GLY A 33 7.55 -7.26 -22.12
N ILE A 34 7.26 -8.25 -21.27
CA ILE A 34 7.80 -9.59 -21.44
C ILE A 34 6.91 -10.35 -22.43
N ILE A 35 7.44 -10.56 -23.64
CA ILE A 35 6.85 -11.45 -24.63
C ILE A 35 7.46 -12.83 -24.37
N GLY A 36 6.61 -13.81 -24.06
CA GLY A 36 7.02 -15.17 -23.73
C GLY A 36 7.93 -15.77 -24.82
N MET A 37 9.13 -16.19 -24.41
CA MET A 37 10.15 -16.83 -25.23
C MET A 37 9.60 -18.06 -26.00
N ASP A 38 8.57 -18.72 -25.47
CA ASP A 38 7.95 -19.92 -26.08
C ASP A 38 7.04 -19.61 -27.27
N LEU A 39 6.35 -18.45 -27.27
CA LEU A 39 5.55 -18.01 -28.43
C LEU A 39 6.46 -17.63 -29.61
N LEU A 40 7.61 -17.06 -29.27
CA LEU A 40 8.63 -16.58 -30.18
C LEU A 40 9.42 -17.71 -30.87
N GLN A 41 9.74 -18.80 -30.16
CA GLN A 41 10.41 -19.97 -30.76
C GLN A 41 9.55 -20.68 -31.83
N SER A 42 8.22 -20.65 -31.70
CA SER A 42 7.31 -21.24 -32.69
C SER A 42 7.30 -20.52 -34.06
N MET A 43 7.84 -19.30 -34.13
CA MET A 43 7.83 -18.43 -35.31
C MET A 43 9.17 -18.44 -36.11
N GLY A 44 10.08 -19.38 -35.84
CA GLY A 44 11.29 -19.57 -36.64
C GLY A 44 12.52 -18.73 -36.19
N ILE A 45 12.64 -18.44 -34.90
CA ILE A 45 13.76 -17.65 -34.35
C ILE A 45 15.06 -18.46 -34.33
N CYS A 46 16.15 -17.81 -34.73
CA CYS A 46 17.51 -18.33 -34.69
C CYS A 46 18.30 -17.81 -33.47
N SER A 47 19.33 -18.54 -33.06
CA SER A 47 20.28 -18.09 -32.03
C SER A 47 20.87 -16.71 -32.34
N VAL A 48 20.86 -15.78 -31.38
CA VAL A 48 21.43 -14.41 -31.50
C VAL A 48 22.95 -14.41 -31.26
N THR A 49 23.65 -15.47 -31.68
CA THR A 49 25.11 -15.48 -31.66
C THR A 49 25.64 -14.64 -32.81
N LYS A 50 26.80 -13.99 -32.61
CA LYS A 50 27.46 -13.17 -33.63
C LYS A 50 27.58 -13.90 -34.98
N ARG A 51 28.05 -15.16 -34.96
CA ARG A 51 28.22 -15.99 -36.17
C ARG A 51 26.90 -16.23 -36.92
N SER A 52 25.79 -16.38 -36.19
CA SER A 52 24.46 -16.58 -36.77
C SER A 52 23.97 -15.30 -37.45
N CYS A 53 24.10 -14.16 -36.78
CA CYS A 53 23.73 -12.85 -37.32
C CYS A 53 24.54 -12.52 -38.59
N GLU A 54 25.87 -12.69 -38.54
CA GLU A 54 26.76 -12.48 -39.69
C GLU A 54 26.38 -13.40 -40.86
N ARG A 55 26.06 -14.68 -40.60
CA ARG A 55 25.65 -15.62 -41.65
C ARG A 55 24.36 -15.20 -42.36
N ILE A 56 23.37 -14.68 -41.62
CA ILE A 56 22.09 -14.27 -42.18
C ILE A 56 22.25 -12.99 -42.99
N LEU A 57 22.98 -12.01 -42.45
CA LEU A 57 23.23 -10.73 -43.14
C LEU A 57 24.07 -10.91 -44.41
N ARG A 58 25.01 -11.87 -44.44
CA ARG A 58 25.81 -12.20 -45.63
C ARG A 58 25.05 -12.83 -46.79
N LYS A 59 23.81 -13.27 -46.58
CA LYS A 59 22.96 -13.76 -47.68
C LYS A 59 22.56 -12.65 -48.66
N GLY A 60 22.81 -11.38 -48.30
CA GLY A 60 22.63 -10.23 -49.19
C GLY A 60 21.25 -9.57 -49.07
N PRO A 61 20.90 -8.70 -50.03
CA PRO A 61 19.66 -7.93 -50.06
C PRO A 61 18.40 -8.76 -49.84
N GLY A 62 17.41 -8.21 -49.11
CA GLY A 62 16.17 -8.90 -48.76
C GLY A 62 16.24 -9.75 -47.49
N ASN A 63 17.40 -9.83 -46.83
CA ASN A 63 17.54 -10.47 -45.53
C ASN A 63 17.58 -9.40 -44.42
N ALA A 64 16.83 -9.65 -43.35
CA ALA A 64 16.85 -8.82 -42.16
C ALA A 64 16.89 -9.66 -40.91
N ILE A 65 17.45 -9.10 -39.84
CA ILE A 65 17.44 -9.71 -38.51
C ILE A 65 16.77 -8.75 -37.52
N THR A 66 16.03 -9.30 -36.57
CA THR A 66 15.47 -8.54 -35.45
C THR A 66 16.15 -8.98 -34.18
N ILE A 67 16.75 -8.04 -33.47
CA ILE A 67 17.47 -8.28 -32.21
C ILE A 67 16.73 -7.57 -31.09
N VAL A 68 16.34 -8.34 -30.07
CA VAL A 68 15.83 -7.79 -28.81
C VAL A 68 17.01 -7.23 -28.03
N VAL A 69 17.19 -5.89 -28.03
CA VAL A 69 18.40 -5.26 -27.48
C VAL A 69 18.42 -5.30 -25.94
N GLY A 70 17.24 -5.16 -25.33
CA GLY A 70 17.06 -5.07 -23.89
C GLY A 70 17.21 -6.36 -23.08
N GLY A 71 16.76 -7.47 -23.65
CA GLY A 71 16.77 -8.80 -23.02
C GLY A 71 16.33 -8.80 -21.55
N ALA A 72 16.97 -9.66 -20.75
CA ALA A 72 16.65 -9.88 -19.34
C ALA A 72 16.95 -8.68 -18.40
N ALA A 73 17.73 -7.69 -18.87
CA ALA A 73 18.09 -6.53 -18.05
C ALA A 73 17.01 -5.45 -18.08
N GLU A 74 16.45 -5.19 -19.27
CA GLU A 74 15.31 -4.27 -19.41
C GLU A 74 14.04 -4.88 -18.83
N SER A 75 13.84 -6.20 -18.96
CA SER A 75 12.68 -6.88 -18.37
C SER A 75 12.63 -6.80 -16.84
N LEU A 76 13.76 -6.60 -16.17
CA LEU A 76 13.82 -6.47 -14.71
C LEU A 76 13.31 -5.08 -14.25
N ASN A 77 13.57 -4.05 -15.07
CA ASN A 77 13.23 -2.65 -14.80
C ASN A 77 11.89 -2.23 -15.42
N ALA A 78 11.16 -3.18 -16.03
CA ALA A 78 9.88 -2.93 -16.67
C ALA A 78 8.78 -2.76 -15.60
N HIS A 79 8.54 -1.52 -15.18
CA HIS A 79 7.47 -1.18 -14.24
C HIS A 79 6.26 -0.58 -14.95
N PRO A 80 5.05 -0.67 -14.36
CA PRO A 80 3.88 0.01 -14.91
C PRO A 80 4.02 1.53 -14.98
N GLY A 81 3.70 2.09 -16.15
CA GLY A 81 3.78 3.52 -16.43
C GLY A 81 5.17 4.04 -16.83
N THR A 82 6.21 3.19 -16.86
CA THR A 82 7.58 3.56 -17.25
C THR A 82 8.06 2.82 -18.50
N SER A 83 8.98 3.45 -19.23
CA SER A 83 9.59 2.92 -20.44
C SER A 83 11.12 3.11 -20.39
N ASP A 84 11.77 2.42 -19.44
CA ASP A 84 13.20 2.56 -19.18
C ASP A 84 14.01 1.59 -20.07
N LEU A 85 14.85 2.12 -20.97
CA LEU A 85 15.72 1.35 -21.87
C LEU A 85 17.21 1.41 -21.46
N ILE A 86 17.95 0.32 -21.67
CA ILE A 86 19.38 0.21 -21.34
C ILE A 86 20.20 0.13 -22.63
N LEU A 87 20.49 1.29 -23.23
CA LEU A 87 21.16 1.35 -24.54
C LEU A 87 22.63 1.74 -24.49
N LYS A 88 23.02 2.68 -23.62
CA LYS A 88 24.39 3.25 -23.61
C LYS A 88 25.49 2.19 -23.48
N LYS A 89 25.24 1.12 -22.72
CA LYS A 89 26.20 0.02 -22.50
C LYS A 89 26.13 -1.08 -23.57
N ARG A 90 25.20 -1.00 -24.54
CA ARG A 90 24.88 -2.08 -25.51
C ARG A 90 25.32 -1.68 -26.92
N LEU A 91 26.59 -1.91 -27.27
CA LEU A 91 27.15 -1.61 -28.59
C LEU A 91 27.21 -2.82 -29.54
N GLY A 92 26.85 -4.02 -29.07
CA GLY A 92 27.08 -5.27 -29.79
C GLY A 92 26.30 -5.39 -31.11
N PHE A 93 25.02 -4.97 -31.12
CA PHE A 93 24.19 -5.04 -32.31
C PHE A 93 24.59 -3.99 -33.36
N ILE A 94 24.98 -2.79 -32.92
CA ILE A 94 25.54 -1.73 -33.78
C ILE A 94 26.83 -2.20 -34.44
N LYS A 95 27.70 -2.86 -33.67
CA LYS A 95 28.95 -3.43 -34.19
C LYS A 95 28.72 -4.50 -35.27
N ILE A 96 27.65 -5.28 -35.18
CA ILE A 96 27.28 -6.27 -36.21
C ILE A 96 26.75 -5.56 -37.45
N ALA A 97 25.89 -4.55 -37.27
CA ALA A 97 25.32 -3.75 -38.35
C ALA A 97 26.41 -3.09 -39.21
N ILE A 98 27.38 -2.42 -38.57
CA ILE A 98 28.51 -1.76 -39.27
C ILE A 98 29.43 -2.77 -39.98
N ARG A 99 29.68 -3.94 -39.40
CA ARG A 99 30.58 -4.93 -40.02
C ARG A 99 30.05 -5.52 -41.31
N GLU A 100 28.75 -5.78 -41.32
CA GLU A 100 28.07 -6.43 -42.44
C GLU A 100 27.37 -5.41 -43.36
N GLY A 101 27.48 -4.10 -43.08
CA GLY A 101 26.92 -3.03 -43.92
C GLY A 101 25.38 -2.99 -43.91
N ALA A 102 24.76 -3.45 -42.83
CA ALA A 102 23.31 -3.54 -42.72
C ALA A 102 22.74 -2.31 -41.99
N ASN A 103 21.76 -1.64 -42.60
CA ASN A 103 21.15 -0.45 -42.04
C ASN A 103 20.42 -0.77 -40.73
N LEU A 104 20.58 0.11 -39.74
CA LEU A 104 20.02 -0.10 -38.41
C LEU A 104 18.64 0.56 -38.32
N VAL A 105 17.62 -0.19 -37.89
CA VAL A 105 16.25 0.32 -37.78
C VAL A 105 15.79 0.23 -36.32
N PRO A 106 15.52 1.36 -35.63
CA PRO A 106 14.94 1.34 -34.30
C PRO A 106 13.48 0.92 -34.36
N VAL A 107 13.09 -0.04 -33.52
CA VAL A 107 11.69 -0.44 -33.35
C VAL A 107 11.33 -0.33 -31.87
N PHE A 108 10.34 0.51 -31.59
CA PHE A 108 9.85 0.76 -30.24
C PHE A 108 8.42 0.27 -30.10
N SER A 109 8.15 -0.54 -29.09
CA SER A 109 6.79 -1.04 -28.81
C SER A 109 6.16 -0.31 -27.65
N PHE A 110 5.06 0.38 -27.92
CA PHE A 110 4.14 0.86 -26.91
C PHE A 110 3.21 -0.27 -26.50
N VAL A 111 3.06 -0.50 -25.20
CA VAL A 111 2.14 -1.47 -24.63
C VAL A 111 1.05 -0.68 -23.93
N GLY A 112 -0.21 -0.85 -24.37
CA GLY A 112 -1.36 -0.08 -23.88
C GLY A 112 -1.76 1.07 -24.82
N GLY A 113 -2.51 0.76 -25.88
CA GLY A 113 -3.07 1.77 -26.79
C GLY A 113 -4.60 1.86 -26.73
N ILE A 114 -5.12 3.06 -26.44
CA ILE A 114 -6.45 3.59 -26.78
C ILE A 114 -7.66 2.73 -26.35
N VAL A 115 -8.30 3.12 -25.23
CA VAL A 115 -9.76 2.98 -25.05
C VAL A 115 -10.40 4.29 -25.52
N LEU A 116 -10.69 4.39 -26.81
CA LEU A 116 -11.68 5.35 -27.28
C LEU A 116 -12.97 4.57 -27.55
N ILE A 117 -14.06 5.11 -26.99
CA ILE A 117 -15.48 4.72 -27.08
C ILE A 117 -16.01 3.95 -25.83
N TYR A 118 -16.59 4.75 -24.92
CA TYR A 118 -17.37 4.47 -23.68
C TYR A 118 -16.60 4.17 -22.37
N PRO A 119 -16.76 5.02 -21.32
CA PRO A 119 -16.39 4.66 -19.96
C PRO A 119 -17.54 3.89 -19.29
N PRO A 120 -17.30 2.77 -18.56
CA PRO A 120 -18.13 2.46 -17.42
C PRO A 120 -17.59 3.23 -16.22
N LEU A 121 -18.47 4.06 -15.68
CA LEU A 121 -18.43 4.69 -14.38
C LEU A 121 -17.98 3.66 -13.31
N ASN A 122 -16.96 4.02 -12.53
CA ASN A 122 -16.55 3.39 -11.26
C ASN A 122 -15.75 2.07 -11.32
N SER A 123 -14.64 2.03 -12.06
CA SER A 123 -13.60 1.05 -11.79
C SER A 123 -12.24 1.74 -11.70
N ALA A 124 -11.60 1.66 -10.53
CA ALA A 124 -10.26 2.17 -10.29
C ALA A 124 -9.32 1.65 -11.39
N VAL A 125 -8.80 2.58 -12.19
CA VAL A 125 -8.00 2.31 -13.38
C VAL A 125 -6.69 1.63 -12.94
N LYS A 126 -6.56 0.34 -13.24
CA LYS A 126 -5.29 -0.40 -13.16
C LYS A 126 -4.35 0.15 -14.25
N GLY A 127 -3.10 0.39 -13.86
CA GLY A 127 -2.08 1.03 -14.70
C GLY A 127 -1.79 0.27 -16.01
N GLU A 128 -1.45 1.03 -17.05
CA GLU A 128 -1.51 0.60 -18.46
C GLU A 128 -0.31 -0.23 -18.98
N ASN A 129 0.60 -0.73 -18.14
CA ASN A 129 1.60 -1.72 -18.59
C ASN A 129 1.29 -3.14 -18.08
N ASP A 130 0.06 -3.60 -18.23
CA ASP A 130 -0.31 -4.95 -17.80
C ASP A 130 -0.21 -5.91 -18.99
N ILE A 131 0.96 -6.45 -19.29
CA ILE A 131 1.06 -7.80 -19.89
C ILE A 131 1.27 -8.80 -18.75
N TYR A 132 2.14 -8.44 -17.80
CA TYR A 132 2.35 -9.13 -16.53
C TYR A 132 2.50 -8.10 -15.42
N GLN A 133 1.83 -8.31 -14.29
CA GLN A 133 2.07 -7.51 -13.09
C GLN A 133 3.31 -8.07 -12.39
N GLN A 134 4.43 -7.36 -12.51
CA GLN A 134 5.67 -7.72 -11.81
C GLN A 134 5.56 -7.32 -10.34
N LEU A 135 5.91 -8.22 -9.42
CA LEU A 135 6.11 -7.85 -8.02
C LEU A 135 7.29 -6.85 -7.99
N ALA A 136 6.99 -5.59 -7.64
CA ALA A 136 8.00 -4.59 -7.40
C ALA A 136 8.81 -5.03 -6.18
N THR A 137 9.94 -5.70 -6.44
CA THR A 137 10.89 -6.05 -5.39
C THR A 137 11.72 -4.81 -5.12
N GLU A 138 11.60 -4.24 -3.93
CA GLU A 138 12.43 -3.11 -3.50
C GLU A 138 13.92 -3.43 -3.68
N ASP A 139 14.67 -2.43 -4.14
CA ASP A 139 16.12 -2.50 -4.33
C ASP A 139 16.80 -2.87 -3.01
N GLY A 140 17.34 -4.09 -2.93
CA GLY A 140 18.05 -4.61 -1.76
C GLY A 140 17.42 -5.85 -1.09
N SER A 141 16.19 -6.20 -1.45
CA SER A 141 15.50 -7.42 -0.99
C SER A 141 16.29 -8.71 -1.31
N THR A 142 16.09 -9.75 -0.49
CA THR A 142 16.70 -11.09 -0.70
C THR A 142 16.31 -11.71 -2.04
N ILE A 143 15.09 -11.45 -2.51
CA ILE A 143 14.57 -11.88 -3.82
C ILE A 143 15.33 -11.18 -4.96
N HIS A 144 15.57 -9.86 -4.87
CA HIS A 144 16.35 -9.11 -5.87
C HIS A 144 17.81 -9.60 -5.94
N LYS A 145 18.41 -9.92 -4.78
CA LYS A 145 19.77 -10.52 -4.72
C LYS A 145 19.83 -11.90 -5.37
N LEU A 146 18.81 -12.74 -5.12
CA LEU A 146 18.70 -14.07 -5.73
C LEU A 146 18.54 -13.97 -7.25
N GLN A 147 17.67 -13.09 -7.74
CA GLN A 147 17.46 -12.84 -9.18
C GLN A 147 18.74 -12.37 -9.88
N LYS A 148 19.46 -11.39 -9.31
CA LYS A 148 20.76 -10.94 -9.86
C LYS A 148 21.83 -12.03 -9.84
N THR A 149 21.84 -12.89 -8.82
CA THR A 149 22.79 -14.01 -8.73
C THR A 149 22.47 -15.06 -9.80
N PHE A 150 21.20 -15.40 -9.98
CA PHE A 150 20.73 -16.31 -11.02
C PHE A 150 21.02 -15.77 -12.43
N GLN A 151 20.78 -14.47 -12.66
CA GLN A 151 21.11 -13.78 -13.91
C GLN A 151 22.61 -13.87 -14.24
N LYS A 152 23.48 -13.70 -13.25
CA LYS A 152 24.94 -13.80 -13.43
C LYS A 152 25.40 -15.21 -13.81
N ILE A 153 24.72 -16.25 -13.30
CA ILE A 153 25.10 -17.66 -13.52
C ILE A 153 24.55 -18.18 -14.85
N PHE A 154 23.28 -17.89 -15.16
CA PHE A 154 22.56 -18.53 -16.27
C PHE A 154 22.33 -17.59 -17.47
N GLY A 155 22.58 -16.29 -17.35
CA GLY A 155 22.41 -15.32 -18.44
C GLY A 155 20.95 -14.96 -18.77
N PHE A 156 19.97 -15.59 -18.12
CA PHE A 156 18.56 -15.25 -18.16
C PHE A 156 18.00 -15.13 -16.74
N THR A 157 16.97 -14.31 -16.56
CA THR A 157 16.26 -14.14 -15.27
C THR A 157 15.03 -15.04 -15.24
N LEU A 158 14.67 -15.52 -14.05
CA LEU A 158 13.35 -16.09 -13.74
C LEU A 158 12.54 -14.98 -13.06
N PRO A 159 11.76 -14.19 -13.81
CA PRO A 159 11.03 -13.10 -13.21
C PRO A 159 9.71 -13.68 -12.66
N LEU A 160 9.33 -13.25 -11.46
CA LEU A 160 8.07 -13.68 -10.85
C LEU A 160 6.96 -12.81 -11.44
N PHE A 161 6.18 -13.39 -12.33
CA PHE A 161 5.09 -12.72 -13.02
C PHE A 161 3.73 -13.08 -12.43
N HIS A 162 2.83 -12.11 -12.44
CA HIS A 162 1.41 -12.37 -12.30
C HIS A 162 0.72 -12.10 -13.64
N GLY A 163 0.23 -13.17 -14.25
CA GLY A 163 -0.57 -13.15 -15.48
C GLY A 163 -2.02 -13.50 -15.20
N ARG A 164 -2.81 -13.68 -16.26
CA ARG A 164 -4.24 -14.03 -16.20
C ARG A 164 -4.53 -15.31 -15.40
N ASP A 165 -3.56 -16.20 -15.33
CA ASP A 165 -3.66 -17.53 -14.74
C ASP A 165 -2.91 -17.66 -13.40
N ASN A 166 -2.73 -16.57 -12.64
CA ASN A 166 -2.07 -16.53 -11.31
C ASN A 166 -0.61 -17.07 -11.22
N LEU A 167 -0.17 -17.87 -12.19
CA LEU A 167 1.13 -18.54 -12.32
C LEU A 167 2.06 -17.76 -13.27
N GLY A 168 1.52 -16.76 -14.00
CA GLY A 168 2.33 -15.88 -14.83
C GLY A 168 2.66 -16.42 -16.21
N LEU A 169 1.93 -17.43 -16.69
CA LEU A 169 2.13 -17.99 -18.03
C LEU A 169 1.28 -17.26 -19.07
N MET A 170 0.06 -16.81 -18.72
CA MET A 170 -0.80 -16.10 -19.66
C MET A 170 -0.74 -14.58 -19.48
N PRO A 171 -0.36 -13.81 -20.53
CA PRO A 171 -0.38 -12.36 -20.46
C PRO A 171 -1.81 -11.80 -20.41
N TYR A 172 -1.96 -10.59 -19.87
CA TYR A 172 -3.20 -9.81 -19.99
C TYR A 172 -3.39 -9.31 -21.44
N ARG A 173 -4.65 -9.12 -21.86
CA ARG A 173 -5.00 -8.70 -23.21
C ARG A 173 -4.97 -7.19 -23.35
N HIS A 174 -3.78 -6.64 -23.56
CA HIS A 174 -3.60 -5.21 -23.90
C HIS A 174 -3.02 -5.07 -25.30
N PRO A 175 -3.54 -4.17 -26.14
CA PRO A 175 -3.03 -3.98 -27.50
C PRO A 175 -1.59 -3.47 -27.46
N ILE A 176 -0.76 -4.01 -28.35
CA ILE A 176 0.65 -3.62 -28.52
C ILE A 176 0.77 -2.88 -29.85
N VAL A 177 1.32 -1.67 -29.79
CA VAL A 177 1.59 -0.85 -30.97
C VAL A 177 3.10 -0.75 -31.15
N SER A 178 3.64 -1.44 -32.16
CA SER A 178 5.06 -1.35 -32.52
C SER A 178 5.28 -0.32 -33.62
N VAL A 179 6.07 0.70 -33.33
CA VAL A 179 6.47 1.72 -34.29
C VAL A 179 7.85 1.38 -34.85
N VAL A 180 7.93 1.23 -36.17
CA VAL A 180 9.17 1.04 -36.94
C VAL A 180 9.67 2.40 -37.38
N GLY A 181 10.84 2.78 -36.88
CA GLY A 181 11.50 4.05 -37.17
C GLY A 181 12.19 4.11 -38.54
N LYS A 182 12.90 5.21 -38.76
CA LYS A 182 13.70 5.44 -39.97
C LYS A 182 14.97 4.59 -39.95
N ALA A 183 15.41 4.15 -41.12
CA ALA A 183 16.67 3.42 -41.27
C ALA A 183 17.87 4.36 -41.10
N ILE A 184 18.78 3.98 -40.23
CA ILE A 184 20.06 4.65 -39.99
C ILE A 184 21.09 3.98 -40.88
N GLU A 185 21.58 4.74 -41.84
CA GLU A 185 22.62 4.27 -42.75
C GLU A 185 23.95 4.14 -42.03
N VAL A 186 24.61 3.01 -42.26
CA VAL A 186 25.92 2.67 -41.69
C VAL A 186 26.91 2.37 -42.81
N GLU A 187 28.13 2.87 -42.67
CA GLU A 187 29.21 2.57 -43.61
C GLU A 187 29.89 1.26 -43.24
N GLN A 188 30.02 0.35 -44.20
CA GLN A 188 30.56 -0.98 -43.91
C GLN A 188 32.06 -0.92 -43.54
N THR A 189 32.40 -1.37 -42.33
CA THR A 189 33.79 -1.40 -41.85
C THR A 189 34.09 -2.68 -41.07
N SER A 190 35.16 -3.39 -41.44
CA SER A 190 35.54 -4.68 -40.84
C SER A 190 35.93 -4.57 -39.35
N ASN A 191 36.56 -3.47 -38.97
CA ASN A 191 36.91 -3.16 -37.58
C ASN A 191 36.48 -1.74 -37.20
N PRO A 192 35.23 -1.53 -36.76
CA PRO A 192 34.73 -0.21 -36.39
C PRO A 192 35.47 0.34 -35.17
N SER A 193 35.83 1.63 -35.22
CA SER A 193 36.39 2.37 -34.08
C SER A 193 35.30 2.62 -33.02
N GLN A 194 35.71 2.92 -31.79
CA GLN A 194 34.77 3.21 -30.70
C GLN A 194 33.96 4.48 -30.99
N GLU A 195 34.59 5.50 -31.56
CA GLU A 195 33.95 6.76 -31.95
C GLU A 195 32.84 6.55 -33.01
N MET A 196 33.09 5.71 -34.01
CA MET A 196 32.09 5.36 -35.02
C MET A 196 30.88 4.62 -34.41
N LEU A 197 31.12 3.76 -33.41
CA LEU A 197 30.05 3.07 -32.69
C LEU A 197 29.19 4.05 -31.89
N GLU A 198 29.82 5.04 -31.26
CA GLU A 198 29.16 6.06 -30.44
C GLU A 198 28.36 7.05 -31.31
N ASP A 199 28.87 7.43 -32.48
CA ASP A 199 28.11 8.25 -33.45
C ASP A 199 26.82 7.55 -33.91
N VAL A 200 26.94 6.31 -34.39
CA VAL A 200 25.76 5.52 -34.82
C VAL A 200 24.83 5.25 -33.64
N GLN A 201 25.36 5.06 -32.43
CA GLN A 201 24.55 4.93 -31.22
C GLN A 201 23.79 6.22 -30.91
N SER A 202 24.42 7.39 -31.04
CA SER A 202 23.76 8.68 -30.82
C SER A 202 22.59 8.83 -31.80
N ARG A 203 22.84 8.64 -33.10
CA ARG A 203 21.80 8.68 -34.14
C ARG A 203 20.66 7.69 -33.86
N TYR A 204 20.98 6.51 -33.34
CA TYR A 204 19.98 5.50 -32.95
C TYR A 204 19.13 5.93 -31.76
N ILE A 205 19.75 6.54 -30.74
CA ILE A 205 19.04 7.07 -29.57
C ILE A 205 18.18 8.26 -29.97
N ASP A 206 18.68 9.16 -30.82
CA ASP A 206 17.95 10.34 -31.29
C ASP A 206 16.69 9.93 -32.07
N GLU A 207 16.77 8.92 -32.93
CA GLU A 207 15.60 8.38 -33.64
C GLU A 207 14.60 7.70 -32.69
N LEU A 208 15.05 6.98 -31.66
CA LEU A 208 14.16 6.42 -30.65
C LEU A 208 13.45 7.51 -29.84
N MET A 209 14.18 8.56 -29.44
CA MET A 209 13.62 9.71 -28.74
C MET A 209 12.59 10.43 -29.63
N ARG A 210 12.87 10.58 -30.93
CA ARG A 210 11.89 11.14 -31.89
C ARG A 210 10.61 10.31 -31.96
N ILE A 211 10.71 8.98 -32.03
CA ILE A 211 9.55 8.07 -32.01
C ILE A 211 8.78 8.23 -30.70
N TRP A 212 9.48 8.22 -29.57
CA TRP A 212 8.89 8.43 -28.26
C TRP A 212 8.13 9.75 -28.20
N ASP A 213 8.77 10.87 -28.54
CA ASP A 213 8.17 12.20 -28.45
C ASP A 213 6.95 12.37 -29.34
N LYS A 214 6.93 11.72 -30.52
CA LYS A 214 5.81 11.77 -31.45
C LYS A 214 4.59 10.96 -30.99
N TYR A 215 4.81 9.79 -30.37
CA TYR A 215 3.73 8.83 -30.10
C TYR A 215 3.39 8.65 -28.62
N LYS A 216 4.21 9.15 -27.68
CA LYS A 216 3.99 9.00 -26.22
C LYS A 216 2.63 9.53 -25.76
N ASP A 217 2.12 10.60 -26.36
CA ASP A 217 0.83 11.17 -25.94
C ASP A 217 -0.37 10.40 -26.52
N ILE A 218 -0.15 9.60 -27.56
CA ILE A 218 -1.19 8.78 -28.21
C ILE A 218 -1.25 7.37 -27.59
N TYR A 219 -0.09 6.74 -27.41
CA TYR A 219 0.03 5.36 -26.97
C TYR A 219 0.60 5.20 -25.55
N ALA A 220 0.89 6.28 -24.82
CA ALA A 220 1.35 6.27 -23.43
C ALA A 220 0.75 7.43 -22.62
N ALA A 221 -0.58 7.59 -22.69
CA ALA A 221 -1.31 8.69 -22.09
C ALA A 221 -1.24 8.68 -20.54
N ASN A 222 -1.34 7.50 -19.91
CA ASN A 222 -1.24 7.37 -18.45
C ASN A 222 0.19 7.04 -17.94
N ARG A 223 1.23 7.47 -18.66
CA ARG A 223 2.63 7.33 -18.20
C ARG A 223 2.88 8.12 -16.91
N THR A 224 3.95 7.78 -16.20
CA THR A 224 4.42 8.58 -15.06
C THR A 224 5.25 9.77 -15.52
N LEU A 225 5.10 10.91 -14.84
CA LEU A 225 5.98 12.07 -14.89
C LEU A 225 7.02 11.98 -13.78
N ASN A 226 8.29 12.21 -14.12
CA ASN A 226 9.35 12.48 -13.16
C ASN A 226 9.25 13.94 -12.73
N VAL A 227 9.17 14.18 -11.42
CA VAL A 227 9.01 15.50 -10.82
C VAL A 227 9.95 15.60 -9.63
N PHE A 228 10.64 16.73 -9.47
CA PHE A 228 11.43 17.00 -8.28
C PHE A 228 10.53 17.52 -7.18
N VAL A 229 10.45 16.80 -6.08
CA VAL A 229 9.72 17.24 -4.89
C VAL A 229 10.72 17.88 -3.94
N THR A 230 10.48 19.14 -3.62
CA THR A 230 11.26 19.93 -2.67
C THR A 230 10.38 20.34 -1.51
N SER A 231 10.78 19.93 -0.32
CA SER A 231 10.27 20.38 0.98
C SER A 231 11.46 20.82 1.82
N PRO A 232 11.28 21.68 2.83
CA PRO A 232 12.27 21.99 3.85
C PRO A 232 13.27 20.88 4.21
N ASP A 233 12.78 19.67 4.46
CA ASP A 233 13.59 18.56 4.96
C ASP A 233 13.88 17.49 3.90
N THR A 234 13.27 17.58 2.71
CA THR A 234 13.32 16.52 1.71
C THR A 234 13.43 17.07 0.30
N HIS A 235 14.49 16.67 -0.40
CA HIS A 235 14.67 16.92 -1.83
C HIS A 235 14.84 15.58 -2.53
N SER A 236 13.84 15.18 -3.32
CA SER A 236 13.91 13.89 -4.01
C SER A 236 13.17 13.91 -5.34
N GLU A 237 13.75 13.23 -6.33
CA GLU A 237 13.06 12.91 -7.58
C GLU A 237 11.99 11.84 -7.30
N ARG A 238 10.77 12.09 -7.79
CA ARG A 238 9.62 11.20 -7.60
C ARG A 238 8.85 11.05 -8.91
N ARG A 239 8.20 9.90 -9.06
CA ARG A 239 7.41 9.55 -10.25
C ARG A 239 5.93 9.51 -9.89
N PHE A 240 5.11 10.31 -10.57
CA PHE A 240 3.66 10.36 -10.36
C PHE A 240 2.91 10.16 -11.67
N LEU A 241 1.69 9.62 -11.62
CA LEU A 241 0.85 9.49 -12.82
C LEU A 241 0.49 10.88 -13.36
N ARG A 242 0.42 11.02 -14.68
CA ARG A 242 0.05 12.29 -15.34
C ARG A 242 -1.35 12.80 -14.96
N ASN A 243 -2.28 11.88 -14.78
CA ASN A 243 -3.68 12.16 -14.51
C ASN A 243 -4.01 12.22 -13.01
N ILE A 244 -3.01 12.09 -12.12
CA ILE A 244 -3.24 12.20 -10.68
C ILE A 244 -3.80 13.58 -10.35
N THR A 245 -4.84 13.62 -9.53
CA THR A 245 -5.38 14.89 -9.02
C THR A 245 -4.42 15.51 -8.01
N LEU A 246 -4.40 16.83 -7.91
CA LEU A 246 -3.56 17.50 -6.90
C LEU A 246 -3.93 17.09 -5.46
N SER A 247 -5.20 16.75 -5.19
CA SER A 247 -5.62 16.18 -3.90
C SER A 247 -4.97 14.82 -3.61
N GLU A 248 -5.00 13.91 -4.58
CA GLU A 248 -4.39 12.59 -4.42
C GLU A 248 -2.86 12.69 -4.33
N LEU A 249 -2.26 13.64 -5.07
CA LEU A 249 -0.84 13.91 -4.99
C LEU A 249 -0.43 14.31 -3.57
N ARG A 250 -1.17 15.21 -2.91
CA ARG A 250 -0.89 15.59 -1.51
C ARG A 250 -0.92 14.42 -0.55
N ALA A 251 -1.92 13.55 -0.69
CA ALA A 251 -2.02 12.33 0.11
C ALA A 251 -0.82 11.40 -0.12
N ARG A 252 -0.30 11.31 -1.35
CA ARG A 252 0.92 10.52 -1.64
C ARG A 252 2.22 11.16 -1.19
N LEU A 253 2.25 12.49 -1.07
CA LEU A 253 3.40 13.25 -0.57
C LEU A 253 3.49 13.26 0.96
N GLU A 254 2.38 13.06 1.67
CA GLU A 254 2.32 13.03 3.13
C GLU A 254 3.35 12.09 3.79
N PRO A 255 3.48 10.80 3.41
CA PRO A 255 4.49 9.92 4.01
C PRO A 255 5.94 10.27 3.61
N ILE A 256 6.13 11.08 2.57
CA ILE A 256 7.46 11.46 2.06
C ILE A 256 7.94 12.73 2.74
N VAL A 257 7.06 13.71 2.83
CA VAL A 257 7.35 15.07 3.29
C VAL A 257 7.05 15.24 4.77
N GLY A 258 6.19 14.39 5.35
CA GLY A 258 5.80 14.46 6.76
C GLY A 258 4.75 15.53 7.09
N ILE A 259 4.33 16.34 6.11
CA ILE A 259 3.28 17.36 6.28
C ILE A 259 1.92 16.72 5.98
N PRO A 260 0.91 16.83 6.86
CA PRO A 260 -0.45 16.34 6.59
C PRO A 260 -1.04 16.94 5.30
N SER A 261 -1.71 16.12 4.48
CA SER A 261 -2.28 16.52 3.19
C SER A 261 -3.17 17.77 3.22
N GLN A 262 -3.85 18.03 4.35
CA GLN A 262 -4.68 19.23 4.57
C GLN A 262 -3.86 20.51 4.72
N ASN A 263 -2.65 20.41 5.27
CA ASN A 263 -1.78 21.54 5.58
C ASN A 263 -0.73 21.79 4.48
N GLN A 264 -0.63 20.90 3.49
CA GLN A 264 0.29 21.06 2.37
C GLN A 264 -0.11 22.24 1.48
N THR A 265 0.88 22.96 0.96
CA THR A 265 0.75 23.88 -0.18
C THR A 265 1.62 23.38 -1.31
N LEU A 266 1.09 23.36 -2.53
CA LEU A 266 1.83 22.93 -3.71
C LEU A 266 2.13 24.14 -4.57
N THR A 267 3.41 24.40 -4.80
CA THR A 267 3.88 25.53 -5.59
C THR A 267 4.74 25.01 -6.74
N LEU A 268 4.44 25.45 -7.96
CA LEU A 268 5.20 25.14 -9.17
C LEU A 268 5.91 26.42 -9.63
N ASP A 269 7.24 26.43 -9.65
CA ASP A 269 8.05 27.60 -10.07
C ASP A 269 7.63 28.93 -9.41
N GLY A 270 7.22 28.88 -8.14
CA GLY A 270 6.74 30.04 -7.37
C GLY A 270 5.24 30.35 -7.49
N VAL A 271 4.49 29.63 -8.34
CA VAL A 271 3.03 29.79 -8.50
C VAL A 271 2.28 28.76 -7.66
N LEU A 272 1.38 29.23 -6.80
CA LEU A 272 0.56 28.37 -5.94
C LEU A 272 -0.55 27.66 -6.75
N LEU A 273 -0.59 26.33 -6.66
CA LEU A 273 -1.62 25.51 -7.28
C LEU A 273 -2.86 25.42 -6.36
N MET A 274 -3.89 26.21 -6.66
CA MET A 274 -5.08 26.34 -5.81
C MET A 274 -6.19 25.31 -6.09
N ASN A 275 -6.30 24.81 -7.32
CA ASN A 275 -7.41 23.94 -7.72
C ASN A 275 -7.07 22.45 -7.54
N MET A 276 -7.55 21.83 -6.44
CA MET A 276 -7.23 20.44 -6.10
C MET A 276 -7.77 19.38 -7.06
N ASN A 277 -8.83 19.72 -7.81
CA ASN A 277 -9.48 18.81 -8.76
C ASN A 277 -8.76 18.75 -10.11
N LEU A 278 -7.79 19.63 -10.32
CA LEU A 278 -7.01 19.70 -11.54
C LEU A 278 -6.04 18.51 -11.59
N SER A 279 -5.84 17.93 -12.77
CA SER A 279 -4.81 16.90 -12.96
C SER A 279 -3.43 17.55 -12.94
N LEU A 280 -2.40 16.74 -12.66
CA LEU A 280 -1.01 17.21 -12.60
C LEU A 280 -0.57 17.92 -13.89
N VAL A 281 -0.96 17.39 -15.05
CA VAL A 281 -0.65 17.98 -16.37
C VAL A 281 -1.45 19.25 -16.62
N ASP A 282 -2.74 19.27 -16.26
CA ASP A 282 -3.60 20.44 -16.42
C ASP A 282 -3.18 21.59 -15.49
N ALA A 283 -2.55 21.27 -14.35
CA ALA A 283 -1.89 22.21 -13.45
C ALA A 283 -0.59 22.81 -14.02
N GLY A 284 -0.17 22.41 -15.21
CA GLY A 284 1.01 22.94 -15.90
C GLY A 284 2.32 22.23 -15.54
N VAL A 285 2.28 21.17 -14.72
CA VAL A 285 3.49 20.41 -14.36
C VAL A 285 3.98 19.62 -15.57
N ARG A 286 5.29 19.73 -15.85
CA ARG A 286 5.98 19.04 -16.95
C ARG A 286 7.03 18.08 -16.39
N GLU A 287 7.66 17.33 -17.30
CA GLU A 287 8.77 16.44 -16.97
C GLU A 287 9.90 17.25 -16.31
N LEU A 288 10.43 16.75 -15.20
CA LEU A 288 11.51 17.36 -14.41
C LEU A 288 11.16 18.73 -13.79
N SER A 289 9.89 19.12 -13.79
CA SER A 289 9.45 20.30 -13.02
C SER A 289 9.74 20.13 -11.53
N THR A 290 9.93 21.25 -10.83
CA THR A 290 10.13 21.25 -9.38
C THR A 290 8.84 21.67 -8.67
N LEU A 291 8.28 20.76 -7.90
CA LEU A 291 7.16 21.00 -6.99
C LEU A 291 7.69 21.30 -5.60
N THR A 292 7.46 22.52 -5.15
CA THR A 292 7.73 22.93 -3.78
C THR A 292 6.51 22.63 -2.91
N VAL A 293 6.71 21.88 -1.83
CA VAL A 293 5.68 21.54 -0.85
C VAL A 293 5.94 22.36 0.41
N GLY A 294 5.03 23.28 0.72
CA GLY A 294 5.07 24.09 1.94
C GLY A 294 4.05 23.63 2.98
N ASP A 295 4.21 24.08 4.23
CA ASP A 295 3.24 23.88 5.31
C ASP A 295 2.53 25.21 5.61
N ILE A 296 1.20 25.23 5.55
CA ILE A 296 0.38 26.40 5.91
C ILE A 296 0.54 26.75 7.39
N THR A 297 0.81 25.77 8.24
CA THR A 297 0.98 25.97 9.69
C THR A 297 2.36 26.48 10.07
N ASP A 298 3.31 26.49 9.13
CA ASP A 298 4.68 26.95 9.32
C ASP A 298 5.19 27.67 8.06
N GLU A 299 4.61 28.83 7.75
CA GLU A 299 4.96 29.64 6.56
C GLU A 299 6.44 30.07 6.54
N LYS A 300 7.09 30.17 7.71
CA LYS A 300 8.50 30.57 7.84
C LYS A 300 9.46 29.39 7.88
N ASN A 301 8.95 28.16 7.87
CA ASN A 301 9.75 26.95 7.99
C ASN A 301 10.64 26.93 9.26
N GLU A 302 10.08 27.35 10.40
CA GLU A 302 10.78 27.39 11.69
C GLU A 302 10.98 25.98 12.28
N ARG A 303 10.20 24.99 11.83
CA ARG A 303 10.29 23.58 12.23
C ARG A 303 11.19 22.75 11.32
N GLY A 304 11.50 23.23 10.12
CA GLY A 304 12.42 22.57 9.19
C GLY A 304 13.80 22.39 9.83
N GLY A 305 14.34 21.17 9.76
CA GLY A 305 15.67 20.83 10.23
C GLY A 305 15.77 20.52 11.73
N GLN A 306 14.71 20.68 12.53
CA GLN A 306 14.74 20.40 13.98
C GLN A 306 15.12 18.94 14.30
N TYR A 307 14.74 18.00 13.43
CA TYR A 307 15.06 16.58 13.61
C TYR A 307 16.45 16.19 13.10
N THR A 308 17.10 17.06 12.31
CA THR A 308 18.48 16.89 11.82
C THR A 308 19.50 17.65 12.65
N ASP A 309 19.08 18.65 13.44
CA ASP A 309 19.95 19.42 14.31
C ASP A 309 20.31 18.63 15.59
N VAL A 310 21.43 17.91 15.51
CA VAL A 310 22.00 17.14 16.63
C VAL A 310 22.74 18.02 17.66
N SER A 311 22.73 19.35 17.53
CA SER A 311 23.37 20.25 18.50
C SER A 311 22.64 20.31 19.84
N GLN A 312 21.31 20.08 19.83
CA GLN A 312 20.45 20.10 21.02
C GLN A 312 20.45 18.76 21.79
N VAL A 313 21.04 17.70 21.23
CA VAL A 313 21.16 16.40 21.89
C VAL A 313 22.41 16.39 22.74
N GLU A 314 22.27 16.21 24.05
CA GLU A 314 23.39 16.05 24.97
C GLU A 314 24.21 14.82 24.56
N LYS A 315 25.40 15.06 24.00
CA LYS A 315 26.29 14.00 23.53
C LYS A 315 27.04 13.44 24.72
N TYR A 316 26.97 12.13 24.89
CA TYR A 316 27.80 11.44 25.86
C TYR A 316 29.23 11.33 25.30
N ASP A 317 30.13 12.17 25.78
CA ASP A 317 31.55 12.10 25.46
C ASP A 317 32.28 11.17 26.44
N MET A 318 32.96 10.16 25.89
CA MET A 318 33.78 9.21 26.64
C MET A 318 35.23 9.36 26.20
N THR A 319 36.18 9.20 27.11
CA THR A 319 37.60 9.20 26.74
C THR A 319 37.93 7.98 25.87
N ASP A 320 38.88 8.13 24.94
CA ASP A 320 39.34 7.04 24.07
C ASP A 320 39.87 5.83 24.87
N GLU A 321 40.40 6.05 26.07
CA GLU A 321 40.88 4.98 26.95
C GLU A 321 39.74 4.19 27.60
N GLU A 322 38.71 4.88 28.11
CA GLU A 322 37.50 4.23 28.60
C GLU A 322 36.77 3.47 27.48
N TYR A 323 36.70 4.05 26.28
CA TYR A 323 36.08 3.41 25.12
C TYR A 323 36.82 2.13 24.68
N LYS A 324 38.15 2.10 24.81
CA LYS A 324 38.97 0.90 24.51
C LYS A 324 38.81 -0.21 25.53
N ASN A 325 38.58 0.12 26.80
CA ASN A 325 38.48 -0.86 27.89
C ASN A 325 37.10 -1.51 28.01
N ARG A 326 36.08 -0.96 27.33
CA ARG A 326 34.73 -1.51 27.30
C ARG A 326 34.56 -2.60 26.25
N SER A 327 33.98 -3.73 26.67
CA SER A 327 33.74 -4.91 25.83
C SER A 327 32.50 -4.81 24.95
N ASP A 328 31.59 -3.88 25.24
CA ASP A 328 30.31 -3.65 24.57
C ASP A 328 30.38 -2.59 23.44
N THR A 329 31.59 -2.22 23.01
CA THR A 329 31.80 -1.15 22.02
C THR A 329 31.94 -1.67 20.59
N VAL A 330 31.66 -0.79 19.62
CA VAL A 330 31.89 -1.07 18.19
C VAL A 330 33.38 -1.36 17.92
N LEU A 331 34.29 -0.75 18.68
CA LEU A 331 35.72 -1.03 18.60
C LEU A 331 36.05 -2.46 19.04
N ALA A 332 35.54 -2.90 20.19
CA ALA A 332 35.70 -4.27 20.68
C ALA A 332 35.09 -5.29 19.69
N TYR A 333 33.91 -5.00 19.16
CA TYR A 333 33.27 -5.82 18.13
C TYR A 333 34.09 -5.91 16.84
N LYS A 334 34.62 -4.78 16.34
CA LYS A 334 35.48 -4.75 15.14
C LYS A 334 36.79 -5.51 15.35
N LYS A 335 37.37 -5.44 16.55
CA LYS A 335 38.59 -6.17 16.92
C LYS A 335 38.33 -7.68 17.05
N ALA A 336 37.23 -8.09 17.67
CA ALA A 336 36.85 -9.48 17.85
C ALA A 336 36.50 -10.19 16.53
N ASN A 337 35.93 -9.47 15.57
CA ASN A 337 35.53 -10.02 14.27
C ASN A 337 36.54 -9.73 13.14
N GLU A 338 37.72 -9.18 13.46
CA GLU A 338 38.78 -8.85 12.49
C GLU A 338 38.28 -7.98 11.32
N ILE A 339 37.45 -6.96 11.60
CA ILE A 339 36.78 -6.13 10.59
C ILE A 339 37.55 -4.82 10.35
N GLY A 340 37.72 -4.45 9.07
CA GLY A 340 38.35 -3.20 8.66
C GLY A 340 39.84 -3.15 9.00
N ARG A 341 40.26 -2.11 9.74
CA ARG A 341 41.68 -1.91 10.15
C ARG A 341 42.25 -3.01 11.05
N PHE A 342 41.38 -3.85 11.63
CA PHE A 342 41.80 -4.99 12.46
C PHE A 342 41.79 -6.32 11.68
N SER A 343 41.50 -6.29 10.37
CA SER A 343 41.59 -7.46 9.51
C SER A 343 43.04 -7.83 9.23
N LYS A 344 43.31 -9.11 8.97
CA LYS A 344 44.65 -9.58 8.60
C LYS A 344 45.18 -8.91 7.33
N ALA A 345 44.30 -8.60 6.38
CA ALA A 345 44.65 -7.87 5.16
C ALA A 345 45.13 -6.43 5.44
N ALA A 346 44.55 -5.75 6.44
CA ALA A 346 45.00 -4.42 6.85
C ALA A 346 46.33 -4.46 7.60
N ALA A 347 46.56 -5.48 8.45
CA ALA A 347 47.82 -5.67 9.17
C ALA A 347 48.99 -6.08 8.26
N GLU A 348 48.71 -6.68 7.11
CA GLU A 348 49.69 -6.94 6.05
C GLU A 348 49.96 -5.68 5.21
N ALA A 349 48.93 -4.88 4.91
CA ALA A 349 49.09 -3.60 4.19
C ALA A 349 49.88 -2.55 4.99
N GLU A 350 49.81 -2.54 6.32
CA GLU A 350 50.55 -1.62 7.19
C GLU A 350 52.06 -1.96 7.30
N LYS A 351 52.47 -3.16 6.83
CA LYS A 351 53.87 -3.59 6.78
C LYS A 351 54.57 -3.26 5.46
N GLU A 352 53.83 -2.77 4.45
CA GLU A 352 54.45 -2.24 3.24
C GLU A 352 54.87 -0.78 3.48
N PRO A 353 56.17 -0.42 3.34
CA PRO A 353 56.59 0.97 3.44
C PRO A 353 55.95 1.79 2.32
N LEU A 354 55.35 2.92 2.68
CA LEU A 354 54.81 3.89 1.72
C LEU A 354 55.92 4.33 0.76
N PRO A 355 55.69 4.30 -0.57
CA PRO A 355 56.70 4.74 -1.53
C PRO A 355 56.96 6.24 -1.37
N GLU A 356 58.24 6.61 -1.24
CA GLU A 356 58.68 8.00 -1.29
C GLU A 356 58.47 8.57 -2.71
N HIS A 357 57.79 9.71 -2.73
CA HIS A 357 57.48 10.56 -3.87
C HIS A 357 56.39 10.04 -4.82
N ILE A 358 55.26 10.76 -4.81
CA ILE A 358 54.50 11.03 -6.03
C ILE A 358 54.43 12.55 -6.10
N LYS A 359 55.31 13.15 -6.90
CA LYS A 359 55.10 14.50 -7.40
C LYS A 359 53.92 14.41 -8.36
N TYR A 360 52.84 15.12 -8.04
CA TYR A 360 51.74 15.33 -8.97
C TYR A 360 52.26 16.15 -10.16
N ASN A 361 52.29 15.52 -11.34
CA ASN A 361 52.31 16.22 -12.62
C ASN A 361 50.94 15.99 -13.26
N ASP A 362 50.30 17.08 -13.66
CA ASP A 362 48.88 17.17 -14.03
C ASP A 362 48.49 16.56 -15.39
N ASP A 363 49.35 15.76 -16.06
CA ASP A 363 49.18 15.49 -17.50
C ASP A 363 48.92 14.04 -17.95
N ASP A 364 48.77 13.03 -17.08
CA ASP A 364 48.57 11.63 -17.54
C ASP A 364 47.35 10.91 -16.92
N PHE A 365 46.17 11.18 -17.47
CA PHE A 365 44.90 10.51 -17.14
C PHE A 365 44.57 9.35 -18.10
N SER A 366 45.53 8.46 -18.41
CA SER A 366 45.32 7.38 -19.39
C SER A 366 45.73 5.95 -18.94
N LEU A 367 46.13 5.74 -17.68
CA LEU A 367 46.64 4.43 -17.22
C LEU A 367 46.00 3.86 -15.93
N ILE A 368 44.71 4.10 -15.69
CA ILE A 368 43.94 3.40 -14.62
C ILE A 368 43.19 2.14 -15.16
N GLY A 369 43.33 1.83 -16.47
CA GLY A 369 42.57 0.77 -17.12
C GLY A 369 43.22 -0.62 -17.22
N SER A 370 44.52 -0.78 -16.92
CA SER A 370 45.28 -1.96 -17.38
C SER A 370 45.90 -2.85 -16.31
N LEU A 371 45.76 -2.55 -15.00
CA LEU A 371 46.32 -3.38 -13.91
C LEU A 371 45.29 -4.17 -13.09
N ALA A 372 44.02 -4.24 -13.53
CA ALA A 372 42.98 -5.03 -12.87
C ALA A 372 42.67 -6.39 -13.55
N ARG A 373 43.64 -6.95 -14.30
CA ARG A 373 43.57 -8.30 -14.85
C ARG A 373 44.95 -8.94 -14.86
N ILE A 374 45.31 -9.62 -13.78
CA ILE A 374 46.06 -10.88 -13.72
C ILE A 374 46.07 -11.27 -12.23
N GLY A 375 45.32 -12.31 -11.90
CA GLY A 375 45.10 -12.76 -10.53
C GLY A 375 44.16 -13.96 -10.55
N GLN A 376 44.68 -15.06 -11.08
CA GLN A 376 44.02 -16.36 -11.14
C GLN A 376 43.62 -16.84 -9.74
N GLN A 377 42.44 -17.44 -9.65
CA GLN A 377 42.00 -18.25 -8.51
C GLN A 377 43.01 -19.39 -8.24
N PRO A 378 43.07 -19.88 -6.99
CA PRO A 378 42.28 -21.08 -6.74
C PRO A 378 41.32 -20.92 -5.57
N LEU A 379 40.10 -21.39 -5.82
CA LEU A 379 39.04 -21.65 -4.86
C LEU A 379 39.57 -22.41 -3.63
N LYS A 380 39.49 -21.80 -2.45
CA LYS A 380 39.46 -22.52 -1.17
C LYS A 380 38.12 -22.27 -0.47
N ALA A 381 37.32 -23.31 -0.55
CA ALA A 381 36.15 -23.68 0.23
C ALA A 381 35.75 -22.72 1.38
N ALA A 382 34.61 -22.06 1.19
CA ALA A 382 33.80 -21.61 2.31
C ALA A 382 33.35 -22.85 3.09
N ILE A 383 33.89 -23.04 4.29
CA ILE A 383 33.38 -23.99 5.27
C ILE A 383 32.04 -23.43 5.72
N SER A 384 30.98 -23.82 5.02
CA SER A 384 29.61 -23.79 5.55
C SER A 384 29.62 -24.54 6.87
N ALA A 385 29.26 -23.87 7.97
CA ALA A 385 28.98 -24.53 9.23
C ALA A 385 27.90 -25.60 8.97
N ARG A 386 28.32 -26.86 8.86
CA ARG A 386 27.40 -28.00 8.82
C ARG A 386 26.71 -28.03 10.19
N GLN A 387 25.47 -27.59 10.24
CA GLN A 387 24.54 -28.08 11.25
C GLN A 387 24.56 -29.61 11.13
N TYR A 388 25.10 -30.27 12.16
CA TYR A 388 24.95 -31.70 12.32
C TYR A 388 23.48 -31.98 12.64
N SER A 389 22.65 -32.09 11.61
CA SER A 389 21.43 -32.88 11.70
C SER A 389 21.89 -34.29 12.04
N GLN A 390 21.52 -34.80 13.22
CA GLN A 390 21.67 -36.21 13.54
C GLN A 390 21.11 -37.01 12.36
N LYS A 391 21.97 -37.78 11.68
CA LYS A 391 21.51 -38.65 10.60
C LYS A 391 20.71 -39.77 11.27
N PRO A 392 19.42 -39.98 10.93
CA PRO A 392 18.68 -41.12 11.46
C PRO A 392 19.42 -42.41 11.12
N ALA A 393 19.26 -43.42 11.98
CA ALA A 393 19.97 -44.68 11.85
C ALA A 393 19.72 -45.28 10.45
N PRO A 394 20.69 -45.97 9.83
CA PRO A 394 20.53 -46.52 8.48
C PRO A 394 19.27 -47.38 8.30
N ALA A 395 18.86 -48.06 9.38
CA ALA A 395 17.63 -48.85 9.44
C ALA A 395 16.36 -47.99 9.32
N GLU A 396 16.30 -46.81 9.96
CA GLU A 396 15.16 -45.89 9.89
C GLU A 396 15.04 -45.19 8.53
N LYS A 397 16.18 -44.91 7.87
CA LYS A 397 16.15 -44.41 6.49
C LYS A 397 15.65 -45.47 5.52
N ALA A 398 16.08 -46.72 5.69
CA ALA A 398 15.64 -47.83 4.86
C ALA A 398 14.13 -48.08 5.02
N SER A 399 13.59 -48.03 6.25
CA SER A 399 12.14 -48.15 6.46
C SER A 399 11.37 -46.98 5.84
N SER A 400 11.84 -45.74 5.97
CA SER A 400 11.18 -44.58 5.36
C SER A 400 11.13 -44.64 3.81
N LEU A 401 12.14 -45.24 3.18
CA LEU A 401 12.17 -45.46 1.74
C LEU A 401 11.17 -46.53 1.32
N ILE A 402 11.10 -47.64 2.07
CA ILE A 402 10.13 -48.72 1.83
C ILE A 402 8.69 -48.22 2.05
N ASP A 403 8.48 -47.31 3.00
CA ASP A 403 7.17 -46.74 3.30
C ASP A 403 6.67 -45.72 2.28
N SER A 404 7.56 -45.12 1.50
CA SER A 404 7.21 -44.21 0.40
C SER A 404 6.73 -44.90 -0.88
N LEU A 405 6.86 -46.22 -0.95
CA LEU A 405 6.45 -47.02 -2.11
C LEU A 405 4.94 -47.26 -2.14
N PRO A 406 4.32 -47.33 -3.33
CA PRO A 406 2.89 -47.54 -3.45
C PRO A 406 2.46 -48.92 -2.93
N GLY A 407 1.48 -48.93 -2.03
CA GLY A 407 0.85 -50.14 -1.51
C GLY A 407 0.92 -50.27 0.02
N ASN A 408 -0.16 -50.76 0.64
CA ASN A 408 -0.28 -50.86 2.10
C ASN A 408 0.23 -52.20 2.66
N SER A 409 0.66 -53.15 1.82
CA SER A 409 1.19 -54.44 2.25
C SER A 409 2.68 -54.60 1.94
N VAL A 410 3.40 -55.31 2.80
CA VAL A 410 4.83 -55.62 2.59
C VAL A 410 5.06 -56.33 1.26
N VAL A 411 4.12 -57.19 0.84
CA VAL A 411 4.15 -57.89 -0.45
C VAL A 411 4.03 -56.91 -1.62
N SER A 412 3.13 -55.92 -1.53
CA SER A 412 2.97 -54.90 -2.58
C SER A 412 4.20 -53.98 -2.71
N LYS A 413 4.78 -53.58 -1.57
CA LYS A 413 5.99 -52.75 -1.53
C LYS A 413 7.18 -53.49 -2.13
N THR A 414 7.43 -54.73 -1.70
CA THR A 414 8.51 -55.56 -2.27
C THR A 414 8.27 -55.88 -3.75
N GLY A 415 7.02 -56.15 -4.13
CA GLY A 415 6.63 -56.38 -5.52
C GLY A 415 6.93 -55.17 -6.41
N SER A 416 6.62 -53.95 -5.97
CA SER A 416 6.87 -52.74 -6.75
C SER A 416 8.37 -52.49 -7.01
N VAL A 417 9.23 -52.74 -6.01
CA VAL A 417 10.68 -52.58 -6.15
C VAL A 417 11.24 -53.63 -7.10
N VAL A 418 10.87 -54.89 -6.92
CA VAL A 418 11.37 -55.99 -7.75
C VAL A 418 10.89 -55.85 -9.20
N LEU A 419 9.65 -55.41 -9.41
CA LEU A 419 9.14 -55.11 -10.75
C LEU A 419 9.85 -53.91 -11.36
N GLY A 420 10.04 -52.81 -10.62
CA GLY A 420 10.75 -51.64 -11.12
C GLY A 420 12.20 -51.94 -11.49
N THR A 421 12.94 -52.60 -10.60
CA THR A 421 14.34 -52.99 -10.87
C THR A 421 14.42 -54.03 -11.98
N GLY A 422 13.54 -55.03 -12.00
CA GLY A 422 13.47 -56.03 -13.06
C GLY A 422 13.17 -55.44 -14.44
N LEU A 423 12.19 -54.53 -14.54
CA LEU A 423 11.85 -53.84 -15.79
C LEU A 423 13.00 -52.95 -16.27
N THR A 424 13.66 -52.21 -15.38
CA THR A 424 14.82 -51.39 -15.76
C THR A 424 16.00 -52.24 -16.22
N ALA A 425 16.30 -53.35 -15.53
CA ALA A 425 17.34 -54.29 -15.93
C ALA A 425 17.04 -54.95 -17.28
N ALA A 426 15.78 -55.34 -17.52
CA ALA A 426 15.34 -55.90 -18.79
C ALA A 426 15.40 -54.86 -19.92
N ALA A 427 15.00 -53.61 -19.66
CA ALA A 427 15.05 -52.53 -20.65
C ALA A 427 16.49 -52.19 -21.08
N ILE A 428 17.45 -52.25 -20.15
CA ILE A 428 18.87 -52.08 -20.46
C ILE A 428 19.42 -53.31 -21.19
N SER A 429 19.11 -54.52 -20.71
CA SER A 429 19.60 -55.78 -21.26
C SER A 429 19.10 -56.04 -22.69
N GLN A 430 17.87 -55.64 -23.00
CA GLN A 430 17.27 -55.77 -24.33
C GLN A 430 17.48 -54.53 -25.21
N GLU A 431 18.32 -53.57 -24.79
CA GLU A 431 18.57 -52.30 -25.51
C GLU A 431 17.31 -51.50 -25.87
N LEU A 432 16.20 -51.71 -25.13
CA LEU A 432 14.97 -50.92 -25.25
C LEU A 432 15.21 -49.43 -24.91
N TYR A 433 16.24 -49.13 -24.13
CA TYR A 433 16.71 -47.78 -23.85
C TYR A 433 18.21 -47.67 -24.13
N VAL A 434 18.57 -46.94 -25.20
CA VAL A 434 19.96 -46.68 -25.60
C VAL A 434 20.42 -45.35 -24.98
N VAL A 435 21.52 -45.39 -24.22
CA VAL A 435 22.09 -44.19 -23.59
C VAL A 435 22.77 -43.32 -24.66
N ASN A 436 22.21 -42.15 -24.92
CA ASN A 436 22.75 -41.17 -25.87
C ASN A 436 23.08 -39.84 -25.16
N GLU A 437 23.67 -38.88 -25.88
CA GLU A 437 23.94 -37.52 -25.38
C GLU A 437 22.67 -36.84 -24.84
N GLU A 438 21.51 -37.11 -25.44
CA GLU A 438 20.20 -36.65 -24.98
C GLU A 438 19.79 -37.25 -23.63
N SER A 439 20.22 -38.48 -23.32
CA SER A 439 19.98 -39.11 -22.01
C SER A 439 20.70 -38.36 -20.88
N ILE A 440 21.90 -37.84 -21.16
CA ILE A 440 22.67 -37.04 -20.19
C ILE A 440 21.97 -35.69 -19.96
N LEU A 441 21.48 -35.04 -21.02
CA LEU A 441 20.69 -33.82 -20.93
C LEU A 441 19.38 -34.04 -20.17
N ALA A 442 18.68 -35.15 -20.41
CA ALA A 442 17.45 -35.50 -19.71
C ALA A 442 17.68 -35.70 -18.20
N ILE A 443 18.72 -36.45 -17.82
CA ILE A 443 19.08 -36.67 -16.41
C ILE A 443 19.48 -35.34 -15.73
N GLY A 444 20.31 -34.52 -16.40
CA GLY A 444 20.70 -33.21 -15.90
C GLY A 444 19.49 -32.28 -15.70
N SER A 445 18.55 -32.30 -16.64
CA SER A 445 17.31 -31.52 -16.57
C SER A 445 16.41 -32.00 -15.43
N LEU A 446 16.25 -33.31 -15.24
CA LEU A 446 15.46 -33.88 -14.14
C LEU A 446 16.02 -33.51 -12.77
N ILE A 447 17.35 -33.55 -12.61
CA ILE A 447 18.02 -33.11 -11.37
C ILE A 447 17.78 -31.62 -11.12
N LEU A 448 17.89 -30.79 -12.17
CA LEU A 448 17.63 -29.37 -12.09
C LEU A 448 16.17 -29.07 -11.72
N PHE A 449 15.20 -29.71 -12.39
CA PHE A 449 13.77 -29.55 -12.08
C PHE A 449 13.43 -30.03 -10.67
N ALA A 450 14.00 -31.15 -10.22
CA ALA A 450 13.81 -31.62 -8.84
C ALA A 450 14.40 -30.64 -7.82
N TYR A 451 15.55 -30.03 -8.11
CA TYR A 451 16.15 -29.01 -7.26
C TYR A 451 15.32 -27.72 -7.21
N ILE A 452 14.83 -27.25 -8.37
CA ILE A 452 13.93 -26.10 -8.46
C ILE A 452 12.62 -26.39 -7.71
N ALA A 453 12.01 -27.55 -7.91
CA ALA A 453 10.78 -27.95 -7.22
C ALA A 453 10.98 -27.97 -5.70
N LYS A 454 12.15 -28.42 -5.21
CA LYS A 454 12.48 -28.42 -3.78
C LYS A 454 12.59 -27.01 -3.21
N ILE A 455 13.23 -26.08 -3.93
CA ILE A 455 13.36 -24.68 -3.50
C ILE A 455 12.03 -23.93 -3.59
N ALA A 456 11.27 -24.16 -4.66
CA ALA A 456 10.03 -23.44 -4.92
C ALA A 456 8.85 -23.92 -4.07
N ARG A 457 8.93 -25.12 -3.47
CA ARG A 457 7.82 -25.72 -2.70
C ARG A 457 7.35 -24.86 -1.52
N GLU A 458 8.28 -24.40 -0.69
CA GLU A 458 7.94 -23.59 0.49
C GLU A 458 7.32 -22.23 0.13
N PRO A 459 7.93 -21.40 -0.75
CA PRO A 459 7.32 -20.14 -1.14
C PRO A 459 6.02 -20.31 -1.92
N TYR A 460 5.89 -21.37 -2.72
CA TYR A 460 4.62 -21.66 -3.41
C TYR A 460 3.52 -22.05 -2.41
N ASN A 461 3.84 -22.88 -1.41
CA ASN A 461 2.87 -23.28 -0.39
C ASN A 461 2.42 -22.10 0.48
N SER A 462 3.33 -21.21 0.87
CA SER A 462 2.96 -20.02 1.65
C SER A 462 2.13 -19.04 0.84
N TRP A 463 2.48 -18.82 -0.43
CA TRP A 463 1.69 -18.01 -1.36
C TRP A 463 0.30 -18.60 -1.62
N ALA A 464 0.22 -19.90 -1.92
CA ALA A 464 -1.05 -20.59 -2.17
C ALA A 464 -1.96 -20.52 -0.95
N SER A 465 -1.39 -20.75 0.25
CA SER A 465 -2.14 -20.63 1.51
C SER A 465 -2.65 -19.21 1.73
N SER A 466 -1.81 -18.19 1.48
CA SER A 466 -2.22 -16.78 1.60
C SER A 466 -3.37 -16.43 0.66
N GLN A 467 -3.35 -16.94 -0.58
CA GLN A 467 -4.42 -16.66 -1.54
C GLN A 467 -5.72 -17.40 -1.19
N ILE A 468 -5.62 -18.64 -0.73
CA ILE A 468 -6.77 -19.40 -0.20
C ILE A 468 -7.37 -18.65 0.99
N GLU A 469 -6.53 -18.15 1.90
CA GLU A 469 -6.98 -17.40 3.08
C GLU A 469 -7.64 -16.08 2.70
N LYS A 470 -7.08 -15.34 1.73
CA LYS A 470 -7.70 -14.12 1.21
C LYS A 470 -9.09 -14.40 0.63
N MET A 471 -9.24 -15.42 -0.20
CA MET A 471 -10.54 -15.81 -0.75
C MET A 471 -11.52 -16.24 0.33
N LYS A 472 -11.06 -17.03 1.31
CA LYS A 472 -11.87 -17.47 2.45
C LYS A 472 -12.33 -16.30 3.30
N ASN A 473 -11.46 -15.32 3.56
CA ASN A 473 -11.76 -14.14 4.34
C ASN A 473 -12.78 -13.24 3.64
N VAL A 474 -12.62 -13.00 2.33
CA VAL A 474 -13.61 -12.26 1.54
C VAL A 474 -14.99 -12.95 1.56
N LEU A 475 -15.02 -14.28 1.38
CA LEU A 475 -16.26 -15.05 1.41
C LEU A 475 -16.93 -15.00 2.78
N ASN A 476 -16.15 -15.17 3.86
CA ASN A 476 -16.67 -15.12 5.23
C ASN A 476 -17.15 -13.71 5.60
N ALA A 477 -16.38 -12.68 5.29
CA ALA A 477 -16.76 -11.28 5.52
C ALA A 477 -18.06 -10.94 4.78
N SER A 478 -18.19 -11.37 3.52
CA SER A 478 -19.41 -11.16 2.73
C SER A 478 -20.62 -11.88 3.35
N ARG A 479 -20.46 -13.11 3.84
CA ARG A 479 -21.52 -13.85 4.54
C ARG A 479 -21.97 -13.13 5.82
N THR A 480 -21.01 -12.67 6.63
CA THR A 480 -21.29 -11.92 7.85
C THR A 480 -22.04 -10.63 7.53
N GLN A 481 -21.53 -9.84 6.58
CA GLN A 481 -22.16 -8.58 6.17
C GLN A 481 -23.56 -8.79 5.59
N HIS A 482 -23.78 -9.84 4.80
CA HIS A 482 -25.13 -10.19 4.33
C HIS A 482 -26.06 -10.57 5.48
N THR A 483 -25.58 -11.34 6.46
CA THR A 483 -26.36 -11.73 7.63
C THR A 483 -26.75 -10.50 8.45
N GLU A 484 -25.82 -9.59 8.68
CA GLU A 484 -26.05 -8.32 9.37
C GLU A 484 -27.04 -7.41 8.61
N ALA A 485 -26.89 -7.30 7.29
CA ALA A 485 -27.81 -6.53 6.46
C ALA A 485 -29.24 -7.10 6.49
N VAL A 486 -29.38 -8.43 6.48
CA VAL A 486 -30.69 -9.10 6.63
C VAL A 486 -31.24 -8.87 8.03
N GLN A 487 -30.42 -8.99 9.08
CA GLN A 487 -30.85 -8.73 10.45
C GLN A 487 -31.32 -7.29 10.65
N SER A 488 -30.60 -6.31 10.10
CA SER A 488 -31.00 -4.90 10.11
C SER A 488 -32.34 -4.69 9.41
N ARG A 489 -32.56 -5.33 8.25
CA ARG A 489 -33.86 -5.27 7.57
C ARG A 489 -34.98 -5.91 8.39
N ILE A 490 -34.73 -7.04 9.05
CA ILE A 490 -35.69 -7.69 9.94
C ILE A 490 -36.06 -6.75 11.09
N ASN A 491 -35.07 -6.10 11.72
CA ASN A 491 -35.31 -5.16 12.81
C ASN A 491 -36.14 -3.97 12.34
N ASN A 492 -35.80 -3.35 11.20
CA ASN A 492 -36.55 -2.24 10.62
C ASN A 492 -38.00 -2.63 10.28
N VAL A 493 -38.22 -3.83 9.73
CA VAL A 493 -39.58 -4.34 9.47
C VAL A 493 -40.32 -4.68 10.77
N GLY A 494 -39.59 -5.12 11.80
CA GLY A 494 -40.11 -5.34 13.15
C GLY A 494 -40.72 -4.08 13.74
N GLU A 495 -40.08 -2.93 13.60
CA GLU A 495 -40.61 -1.63 14.05
C GLU A 495 -41.94 -1.27 13.35
N LEU A 496 -42.08 -1.61 12.07
CA LEU A 496 -43.31 -1.36 11.31
C LEU A 496 -44.50 -2.17 11.83
N LYS A 497 -44.27 -3.30 12.52
CA LYS A 497 -45.33 -4.12 13.11
C LYS A 497 -46.10 -3.35 14.19
N ASP A 498 -45.43 -2.46 14.93
CA ASP A 498 -46.03 -1.75 16.06
C ASP A 498 -46.72 -0.43 15.68
N VAL A 499 -46.54 0.06 14.44
CA VAL A 499 -47.17 1.29 13.95
C VAL A 499 -48.70 1.19 13.99
N VAL A 500 -49.26 0.01 13.71
CA VAL A 500 -50.72 -0.21 13.76
C VAL A 500 -51.24 -0.09 15.19
N ASN A 501 -50.52 -0.64 16.17
CA ASN A 501 -50.90 -0.55 17.58
C ASN A 501 -50.72 0.88 18.10
N LEU A 502 -49.62 1.56 17.75
CA LEU A 502 -49.39 2.96 18.10
C LEU A 502 -50.51 3.85 17.57
N THR A 503 -50.95 3.63 16.32
CA THR A 503 -52.05 4.39 15.72
C THR A 503 -53.35 4.18 16.50
N LYS A 504 -53.68 2.93 16.87
CA LYS A 504 -54.85 2.64 17.73
C LYS A 504 -54.74 3.32 19.09
N SER A 505 -53.56 3.30 19.70
CA SER A 505 -53.31 3.95 21.00
C SER A 505 -53.43 5.47 20.91
N LEU A 506 -52.99 6.11 19.81
CA LEU A 506 -53.15 7.55 19.61
C LEU A 506 -54.62 7.95 19.50
N PHE A 507 -55.44 7.18 18.78
CA PHE A 507 -56.89 7.41 18.74
C PHE A 507 -57.56 7.19 20.10
N ALA A 508 -57.15 6.14 20.83
CA ALA A 508 -57.65 5.90 22.18
C ALA A 508 -57.29 7.05 23.14
N LEU A 509 -56.03 7.51 23.10
CA LEU A 509 -55.54 8.63 23.90
C LEU A 509 -56.29 9.93 23.60
N SER A 510 -56.52 10.23 22.32
CA SER A 510 -57.32 11.39 21.91
C SER A 510 -58.75 11.31 22.45
N LYS A 511 -59.38 10.12 22.37
CA LYS A 511 -60.72 9.89 22.92
C LYS A 511 -60.76 10.03 24.44
N GLU A 512 -59.78 9.46 25.13
CA GLU A 512 -59.67 9.55 26.59
C GLU A 512 -59.45 11.00 27.03
N THR A 513 -58.60 11.76 26.34
CA THR A 513 -58.35 13.18 26.62
C THR A 513 -59.63 14.01 26.49
N ALA A 514 -60.41 13.81 25.42
CA ALA A 514 -61.69 14.52 25.27
C ALA A 514 -62.69 14.16 26.39
N GLN A 515 -62.71 12.90 26.84
CA GLN A 515 -63.58 12.46 27.94
C GLN A 515 -63.13 13.04 29.29
N THR A 516 -61.83 13.10 29.55
CA THR A 516 -61.30 13.66 30.79
C THR A 516 -61.49 15.16 30.84
N GLU A 517 -61.27 15.89 29.74
CA GLU A 517 -61.56 17.33 29.65
C GLU A 517 -63.04 17.63 29.92
N SER A 518 -63.96 16.86 29.33
CA SER A 518 -65.39 17.00 29.60
C SER A 518 -65.73 16.80 31.08
N LYS A 519 -65.17 15.76 31.72
CA LYS A 519 -65.39 15.51 33.15
C LYS A 519 -64.77 16.60 34.04
N VAL A 520 -63.56 17.06 33.70
CA VAL A 520 -62.91 18.16 34.41
C VAL A 520 -63.77 19.42 34.32
N TYR A 521 -64.34 19.71 33.14
CA TYR A 521 -65.23 20.85 32.95
C TYR A 521 -66.49 20.76 33.83
N GLU A 522 -67.18 19.61 33.81
CA GLU A 522 -68.37 19.37 34.67
C GLU A 522 -68.04 19.52 36.16
N LEU A 523 -66.96 18.91 36.63
CA LEU A 523 -66.53 19.01 38.03
C LEU A 523 -66.14 20.44 38.40
N THR A 524 -65.52 21.17 37.47
CA THR A 524 -65.15 22.58 37.69
C THR A 524 -66.40 23.45 37.83
N GLN A 525 -67.43 23.23 37.00
CA GLN A 525 -68.71 23.92 37.14
C GLN A 525 -69.38 23.61 38.49
N GLN A 526 -69.43 22.33 38.89
CA GLN A 526 -69.98 21.94 40.19
C GLN A 526 -69.21 22.60 41.35
N ASN A 527 -67.88 22.63 41.28
CA ASN A 527 -67.06 23.30 42.29
C ASN A 527 -67.26 24.82 42.31
N ALA A 528 -67.44 25.46 41.15
CA ALA A 528 -67.72 26.89 41.08
C ALA A 528 -69.03 27.24 41.79
N VAL A 529 -70.10 26.47 41.54
CA VAL A 529 -71.39 26.65 42.23
C VAL A 529 -71.25 26.39 43.73
N ASN A 530 -70.57 25.31 44.12
CA ASN A 530 -70.34 25.01 45.54
C ASN A 530 -69.53 26.12 46.24
N ALA A 531 -68.55 26.72 45.56
CA ALA A 531 -67.76 27.83 46.07
C ALA A 531 -68.60 29.10 46.23
N GLU A 532 -69.47 29.41 45.28
CA GLU A 532 -70.41 30.54 45.39
C GLU A 532 -71.38 30.35 46.56
N VAL A 533 -72.01 29.18 46.67
CA VAL A 533 -72.93 28.86 47.77
C VAL A 533 -72.21 28.95 49.11
N LYS A 534 -71.00 28.39 49.22
CA LYS A 534 -70.17 28.51 50.42
C LYS A 534 -69.83 29.96 50.73
N SER A 535 -69.46 30.76 49.74
CA SER A 535 -69.14 32.18 49.94
C SER A 535 -70.35 32.96 50.48
N VAL A 536 -71.55 32.68 49.97
CA VAL A 536 -72.79 33.29 50.47
C VAL A 536 -73.04 32.86 51.90
N LEU A 537 -72.97 31.56 52.21
CA LEU A 537 -73.14 31.03 53.58
C LEU A 537 -72.13 31.62 54.56
N ASP A 538 -70.84 31.68 54.18
CA ASP A 538 -69.79 32.27 55.00
C ASP A 538 -70.05 33.76 55.26
N SER A 539 -70.61 34.49 54.28
CA SER A 539 -71.04 35.88 54.48
C SER A 539 -72.18 36.01 55.50
N TRP A 540 -73.18 35.12 55.44
CA TRP A 540 -74.28 35.10 56.42
C TRP A 540 -73.78 34.77 57.82
N VAL A 541 -72.93 33.76 57.97
CA VAL A 541 -72.35 33.37 59.26
C VAL A 541 -71.52 34.51 59.85
N ARG A 542 -70.74 35.22 59.03
CA ARG A 542 -69.98 36.41 59.47
C ARG A 542 -70.91 37.53 59.93
N PHE A 543 -71.99 37.79 59.21
CA PHE A 543 -72.98 38.79 59.58
C PHE A 543 -73.63 38.44 60.93
N GLU A 544 -74.09 37.20 61.12
CA GLU A 544 -74.69 36.73 62.37
C GLU A 544 -73.69 36.77 63.55
N ALA A 545 -72.42 36.44 63.31
CA ALA A 545 -71.39 36.54 64.33
C ALA A 545 -71.15 38.00 64.75
N GLN A 546 -71.09 38.92 63.78
CA GLN A 546 -70.93 40.35 64.04
C GLN A 546 -72.14 40.94 64.78
N GLU A 547 -73.35 40.53 64.43
CA GLU A 547 -74.57 40.95 65.11
C GLU A 547 -74.57 40.48 66.56
N ARG A 548 -74.27 39.20 66.81
CA ARG A 548 -74.13 38.67 68.18
C ARG A 548 -73.05 39.37 68.99
N GLU A 549 -71.90 39.68 68.38
CA GLU A 549 -70.83 40.43 69.04
C GLU A 549 -71.27 41.86 69.38
N SER A 550 -72.00 42.53 68.47
CA SER A 550 -72.58 43.85 68.71
C SER A 550 -73.60 43.83 69.84
N GLU A 551 -74.51 42.86 69.85
CA GLU A 551 -75.49 42.66 70.93
C GLU A 551 -74.81 42.41 72.27
N GLN A 552 -73.79 41.54 72.31
CA GLN A 552 -73.01 41.28 73.53
C GLN A 552 -72.28 42.52 74.01
N ALA A 553 -71.71 43.32 73.12
CA ALA A 553 -71.06 44.59 73.48
C ALA A 553 -72.07 45.59 74.05
N GLN A 554 -73.24 45.74 73.43
CA GLN A 554 -74.33 46.59 73.94
C GLN A 554 -74.85 46.11 75.30
N LEU A 555 -75.04 44.79 75.47
CA LEU A 555 -75.46 44.18 76.72
C LEU A 555 -74.40 44.42 77.80
N THR A 556 -73.13 44.17 77.51
CA THR A 556 -72.00 44.39 78.43
C THR A 556 -71.93 45.85 78.85
N GLN A 557 -72.03 46.79 77.92
CA GLN A 557 -72.06 48.22 78.22
C GLN A 557 -73.24 48.58 79.11
N THR A 558 -74.42 48.01 78.84
CA THR A 558 -75.62 48.20 79.66
C THR A 558 -75.43 47.66 81.08
N VAL A 559 -74.85 46.46 81.22
CA VAL A 559 -74.54 45.83 82.51
C VAL A 559 -73.50 46.66 83.29
N ILE A 560 -72.40 47.08 82.65
CA ILE A 560 -71.38 47.94 83.27
C ILE A 560 -72.02 49.26 83.74
N ASN A 561 -72.85 49.90 82.91
CA ASN A 561 -73.55 51.12 83.29
C ASN A 561 -74.49 50.90 84.48
N ASN A 562 -75.20 49.77 84.53
CA ASN A 562 -76.07 49.42 85.65
C ASN A 562 -75.27 49.15 86.94
N ILE A 563 -74.14 48.45 86.85
CA ILE A 563 -73.23 48.22 87.99
C ILE A 563 -72.66 49.55 88.48
N ASN A 564 -72.18 50.41 87.59
CA ASN A 564 -71.67 51.75 87.97
C ASN A 564 -72.75 52.59 88.67
N LYS A 565 -74.01 52.51 88.22
CA LYS A 565 -75.14 53.14 88.92
C LYS A 565 -75.37 52.55 90.32
N GLN A 566 -75.29 51.23 90.47
CA GLN A 566 -75.43 50.57 91.78
C GLN A 566 -74.27 50.87 92.73
N ILE A 567 -73.03 50.88 92.26
CA ILE A 567 -71.85 51.26 93.08
C ILE A 567 -71.93 52.72 93.53
N SER A 568 -72.57 53.59 92.74
CA SER A 568 -72.79 54.99 93.10
C SER A 568 -73.92 55.18 94.13
N ASP A 569 -74.70 54.14 94.44
CA ASP A 569 -75.75 54.20 95.46
C ASP A 569 -75.14 54.18 96.87
N GLU A 570 -75.40 55.23 97.66
CA GLU A 570 -74.86 55.37 99.02
C GLU A 570 -75.26 54.20 99.92
N LYS A 571 -76.44 53.59 99.70
CA LYS A 571 -76.88 52.45 100.49
C LYS A 571 -76.00 51.23 100.25
N PHE A 572 -75.72 50.92 98.98
CA PHE A 572 -74.87 49.79 98.60
C PHE A 572 -73.43 49.96 99.09
N GLN A 573 -72.88 51.18 99.02
CA GLN A 573 -71.54 51.46 99.56
C GLN A 573 -71.46 51.21 101.07
N LYS A 574 -72.45 51.66 101.85
CA LYS A 574 -72.49 51.43 103.30
C LYS A 574 -72.61 49.95 103.64
N ASP A 575 -73.48 49.22 102.95
CA ASP A 575 -73.66 47.79 103.18
C ASP A 575 -72.37 47.01 102.86
N THR A 576 -71.70 47.36 101.74
CA THR A 576 -70.42 46.73 101.35
C THR A 576 -69.29 47.08 102.31
N LEU A 577 -69.19 48.33 102.79
CA LEU A 577 -68.22 48.74 103.80
C LEU A 577 -68.43 47.96 105.11
N THR A 578 -69.69 47.78 105.52
CA THR A 578 -70.03 47.02 106.71
C THR A 578 -69.61 45.56 106.56
N GLN A 579 -69.83 44.96 105.39
CA GLN A 579 -69.39 43.60 105.10
C GLN A 579 -67.87 43.47 105.03
N ALA A 580 -67.17 44.41 104.39
CA ALA A 580 -65.71 44.41 104.34
C ALA A 580 -65.08 44.60 105.72
N VAL A 581 -65.67 45.42 106.58
CA VAL A 581 -65.27 45.53 108.00
C VAL A 581 -65.49 44.20 108.70
N ALA A 582 -66.63 43.53 108.50
CA ALA A 582 -66.86 42.20 109.09
C ALA A 582 -65.83 41.16 108.60
N GLU A 583 -65.45 41.17 107.32
CA GLU A 583 -64.41 40.28 106.77
C GLU A 583 -63.01 40.59 107.31
N ILE A 584 -62.65 41.88 107.46
CA ILE A 584 -61.38 42.29 108.08
C ILE A 584 -61.36 41.91 109.56
N GLU A 585 -62.45 42.16 110.31
CA GLU A 585 -62.56 41.71 111.70
C GLU A 585 -62.39 40.20 111.83
N GLN A 586 -62.88 39.43 110.86
CA GLN A 586 -62.72 37.99 110.81
C GLN A 586 -61.27 37.59 110.52
N LEU A 587 -60.59 38.25 109.58
CA LEU A 587 -59.17 38.04 109.29
C LEU A 587 -58.25 38.43 110.47
N VAL A 588 -58.59 39.48 111.22
CA VAL A 588 -57.91 39.90 112.45
C VAL A 588 -58.13 38.89 113.58
N LYS A 589 -59.35 38.37 113.74
CA LYS A 589 -59.63 37.26 114.68
C LYS A 589 -58.83 36.00 114.36
N ASP A 590 -58.62 35.73 113.08
CA ASP A 590 -57.84 34.58 112.60
C ASP A 590 -56.30 34.78 112.64
N LYS A 591 -55.81 35.95 113.10
CA LYS A 591 -54.38 36.34 113.18
C LYS A 591 -53.60 36.23 111.85
N LYS A 592 -54.26 36.42 110.70
CA LYS A 592 -53.61 36.40 109.38
C LYS A 592 -53.13 37.77 108.89
N ILE A 593 -53.45 38.83 109.62
CA ILE A 593 -52.93 40.20 109.50
C ILE A 593 -52.81 40.79 110.91
#